data_AF-A0A2V5SYL3-F1
#
_entry.id   AF-A0A2V5SYL3-F1
#
_cell.length_a   1.000
_cell.length_b   1.000
_cell.length_c   1.000
_cell.angle_alpha   90.00
_cell.angle_beta   90.00
_cell.angle_gamma   90.00
#
_symmetry.space_group_name_H-M   'P 1'
#
loop_
_entity.id
_entity.type
_entity.pdbx_description
1 polymer ?
#
loop_
_entity_poly.entity_id
_entity_poly.type
_entity_poly.pdbx_seq_one_letter_code
_entity_poly.pdbx_strand_id
1 'polypeptide(L)'
;ETFAVDLTTVEQCEEKLEDLFQDVMADLAQKEATRSITKIFVKLKFNDFTRTTAERAGLAPTLQDFRSLLTEAFARTGKPVRLIGVGVRFAETTPESAQMPLL
;
A
#
# COMPACT_ATOMS: atom_id res chain seq x y z
N GLU A 1 5.61 -9.58 1.56
CA GLU A 1 6.61 -10.45 0.87
C GLU A 1 5.97 -11.27 -0.25
N THR A 2 6.72 -12.14 -0.94
CA THR A 2 6.15 -13.14 -1.86
C THR A 2 5.68 -14.34 -1.04
N PHE A 3 4.41 -14.73 -1.16
CA PHE A 3 3.87 -15.85 -0.38
C PHE A 3 4.33 -17.20 -0.93
N ALA A 4 4.57 -18.16 -0.02
CA ALA A 4 4.94 -19.53 -0.38
C ALA A 4 3.78 -20.30 -1.04
N VAL A 5 2.54 -19.97 -0.64
CA VAL A 5 1.29 -20.48 -1.22
C VAL A 5 0.46 -19.28 -1.64
N ASP A 6 -0.07 -19.31 -2.87
CA ASP A 6 -0.91 -18.23 -3.37
C ASP A 6 -2.23 -18.16 -2.56
N LEU A 7 -2.65 -16.95 -2.19
CA LEU A 7 -3.86 -16.70 -1.43
C LEU A 7 -5.07 -16.67 -2.37
N THR A 8 -6.05 -17.54 -2.14
CA THR A 8 -7.19 -17.75 -3.05
C THR A 8 -8.48 -17.10 -2.59
N THR A 9 -8.56 -16.66 -1.33
CA THR A 9 -9.74 -16.01 -0.75
C THR A 9 -9.40 -14.62 -0.24
N VAL A 10 -10.42 -13.76 -0.15
CA VAL A 10 -10.26 -12.43 0.44
C VAL A 10 -9.85 -12.51 1.92
N GLU A 11 -10.39 -13.48 2.67
CA GLU A 11 -10.07 -13.71 4.08
C GLU A 11 -8.58 -14.01 4.30
N GLN A 12 -7.98 -14.87 3.46
CA GLN A 12 -6.54 -15.14 3.50
C GLN A 12 -5.71 -13.88 3.21
N CYS A 13 -6.20 -13.02 2.31
CA CYS A 13 -5.56 -11.75 2.03
C CYS A 13 -5.71 -10.76 3.18
N GLU A 14 -6.84 -10.77 3.89
CA GLU A 14 -7.11 -9.92 5.05
C GLU A 14 -6.22 -10.27 6.24
N GLU A 15 -6.01 -11.56 6.54
CA GLU A 15 -5.04 -11.98 7.56
C GLU A 15 -3.65 -11.43 7.28
N LYS A 16 -3.17 -11.56 6.03
CA LYS A 16 -1.86 -11.02 5.63
C LYS A 16 -1.80 -9.51 5.57
N LEU A 17 -2.94 -8.86 5.33
CA LEU A 17 -3.03 -7.41 5.35
C LEU A 17 -2.82 -6.86 6.76
N GLU A 18 -3.29 -7.56 7.80
CA GLU A 18 -3.13 -7.12 9.18
C GLU A 18 -1.66 -7.06 9.60
N ASP A 19 -0.88 -8.11 9.31
CA ASP A 19 0.57 -8.12 9.54
C ASP A 19 1.26 -6.95 8.82
N LEU A 20 1.01 -6.82 7.50
CA LEU A 20 1.64 -5.77 6.69
C LEU A 20 1.24 -4.36 7.13
N PHE A 21 0.02 -4.19 7.64
CA PHE A 21 -0.45 -2.93 8.18
C PHE A 21 0.33 -2.54 9.43
N GLN A 22 0.59 -3.48 10.35
CA GLN A 22 1.41 -3.20 11.54
C GLN A 22 2.83 -2.75 11.14
N ASP A 23 3.44 -3.42 10.16
CA ASP A 23 4.77 -3.05 9.66
C ASP A 23 4.78 -1.63 9.07
N VAL A 24 3.77 -1.29 8.25
CA VAL A 24 3.64 0.07 7.70
C VAL A 24 3.45 1.09 8.81
N MET A 25 2.57 0.84 9.78
CA MET A 25 2.32 1.80 10.87
C MET A 25 3.56 1.99 11.76
N ALA A 26 4.33 0.93 12.02
CA ALA A 26 5.58 1.01 12.76
C ALA A 26 6.64 1.82 12.00
N ASP A 27 6.76 1.61 10.68
CA ASP A 27 7.69 2.38 9.83
C ASP A 27 7.32 3.87 9.79
N LEU A 28 6.03 4.18 9.64
CA LEU A 28 5.51 5.55 9.65
C LEU A 28 5.79 6.27 10.97
N ALA A 29 5.59 5.59 12.10
CA ALA A 29 5.84 6.15 13.42
C ALA A 29 7.33 6.47 13.65
N GLN A 30 8.25 5.68 13.07
CA GLN A 30 9.69 5.86 13.26
C GLN A 30 10.31 6.88 12.31
N LYS A 31 9.91 6.87 11.03
CA LYS A 31 10.68 7.56 9.97
C LYS A 31 10.02 8.83 9.46
N GLU A 32 8.70 8.95 9.57
CA GLU A 32 7.94 9.95 8.82
C GLU A 32 6.89 10.66 9.68
N ALA A 33 7.16 10.78 10.99
CA ALA A 33 6.25 11.39 11.97
C ALA A 33 5.82 12.84 11.64
N THR A 34 6.56 13.53 10.77
CA THR A 34 6.31 14.94 10.40
C THR A 34 5.70 15.12 9.01
N ARG A 35 5.64 14.06 8.18
CA ARG A 35 5.13 14.19 6.80
C ARG A 35 3.64 13.87 6.74
N SER A 36 2.91 14.74 6.07
CA SER A 36 1.48 14.52 5.82
C SER A 36 1.26 13.43 4.78
N ILE A 37 0.44 12.44 5.12
CA ILE A 37 0.00 11.38 4.22
C ILE A 37 -1.07 11.92 3.28
N THR A 38 -0.91 11.73 1.98
CA THR A 38 -1.84 12.17 0.94
C THR A 38 -2.76 11.06 0.46
N LYS A 39 -2.24 9.82 0.35
CA LYS A 39 -2.99 8.66 -0.15
C LYS A 39 -2.55 7.37 0.53
N ILE A 40 -3.44 6.39 0.55
CA ILE A 40 -3.13 4.99 0.87
C ILE A 40 -3.32 4.12 -0.37
N PHE A 41 -2.63 2.99 -0.44
CA PHE A 41 -2.78 2.05 -1.55
C PHE A 41 -2.64 0.58 -1.12
N VAL A 42 -3.32 -0.29 -1.85
CA VAL A 42 -3.16 -1.75 -1.84
C VAL A 42 -2.83 -2.21 -3.25
N LYS A 43 -1.80 -3.04 -3.37
CA LYS A 43 -1.33 -3.63 -4.62
C LYS A 43 -1.34 -5.14 -4.49
N LEU A 44 -1.99 -5.81 -5.44
CA LEU A 44 -2.00 -7.27 -5.55
C LEU A 44 -1.19 -7.67 -6.77
N LYS A 45 -0.34 -8.67 -6.61
CA LYS A 45 0.33 -9.37 -7.71
C LYS A 45 -0.15 -10.81 -7.73
N PHE A 46 -0.54 -11.28 -8.91
CA PHE A 46 -1.14 -12.61 -9.09
C PHE A 46 -0.09 -13.64 -9.51
N ASN A 47 -0.50 -14.91 -9.53
CA ASN A 47 0.35 -16.04 -9.95
C ASN A 47 0.79 -15.97 -11.43
N ASP A 48 0.00 -15.31 -12.30
CA ASP A 48 0.37 -15.03 -13.70
C ASP A 48 1.29 -13.80 -13.86
N PHE A 49 1.73 -13.21 -12.74
CA PHE A 49 2.57 -12.01 -12.66
C PHE A 49 1.90 -10.69 -13.06
N THR A 50 0.63 -10.68 -13.48
CA THR A 50 -0.15 -9.44 -13.56
C THR A 50 -0.37 -8.82 -12.18
N ARG A 51 -0.71 -7.53 -12.17
CA ARG A 51 -0.89 -6.74 -10.95
C ARG A 51 -2.09 -5.81 -11.06
N THR A 52 -2.71 -5.54 -9.92
CA THR A 52 -3.73 -4.50 -9.77
C THR A 52 -3.36 -3.62 -8.58
N THR A 53 -3.81 -2.36 -8.59
CA THR A 53 -3.60 -1.43 -7.48
C THR A 53 -4.89 -0.65 -7.25
N ALA A 54 -5.36 -0.64 -6.01
CA ALA A 54 -6.42 0.22 -5.53
C ALA A 54 -5.78 1.28 -4.62
N GLU A 55 -6.14 2.55 -4.83
CA GLU A 55 -5.60 3.65 -4.03
C GLU A 55 -6.70 4.68 -3.76
N ARG A 56 -6.57 5.38 -2.63
CA ARG A 56 -7.53 6.43 -2.26
C ARG A 56 -6.82 7.57 -1.54
N ALA A 57 -7.17 8.79 -1.94
CA ALA A 57 -6.65 10.02 -1.37
C ALA A 57 -7.51 10.51 -0.20
N GLY A 58 -6.92 11.32 0.67
CA GLY A 58 -7.64 12.00 1.76
C GLY A 58 -8.14 11.08 2.87
N LEU A 59 -7.69 9.83 2.91
CA LEU A 59 -7.96 8.91 4.00
C LEU A 59 -6.78 8.84 4.97
N ALA A 60 -7.11 8.72 6.25
CA ALA A 60 -6.15 8.29 7.26
C ALA A 60 -5.75 6.83 7.00
N PRO A 61 -4.51 6.42 7.31
CA PRO A 61 -4.07 5.04 7.17
C PRO A 61 -4.68 4.17 8.28
N THR A 62 -5.96 3.82 8.15
CA THR A 62 -6.64 2.89 9.06
C THR A 62 -6.70 1.49 8.45
N LEU A 63 -6.70 0.46 9.30
CA LEU A 63 -6.83 -0.93 8.85
C LEU A 63 -8.12 -1.14 8.03
N GLN A 64 -9.22 -0.48 8.41
CA GLN A 64 -10.51 -0.60 7.71
C GLN A 64 -10.46 -0.05 6.29
N ASP A 65 -9.73 1.05 6.08
CA ASP A 65 -9.55 1.64 4.75
C ASP A 65 -8.69 0.74 3.86
N PHE A 66 -7.63 0.15 4.42
CA PHE A 66 -6.82 -0.85 3.71
C PHE A 66 -7.63 -2.11 3.37
N ARG A 67 -8.47 -2.62 4.28
CA ARG A 67 -9.37 -3.76 4.00
C ARG A 67 -10.31 -3.44 2.85
N SER A 68 -10.93 -2.26 2.86
CA SER A 68 -11.82 -1.83 1.77
C SER A 68 -11.11 -1.78 0.42
N LEU A 69 -9.87 -1.27 0.37
CA LEU A 69 -9.06 -1.26 -0.85
C LEU A 69 -8.62 -2.67 -1.28
N LEU A 70 -8.35 -3.56 -0.33
CA LEU A 70 -8.04 -4.95 -0.61
C LEU A 70 -9.23 -5.66 -1.26
N THR A 71 -10.43 -5.53 -0.68
CA THR A 71 -11.66 -6.11 -1.25
C THR A 71 -11.91 -5.58 -2.65
N GLU A 72 -11.75 -4.27 -2.87
CA GLU A 72 -11.90 -3.64 -4.19
C GLU A 72 -10.87 -4.18 -5.19
N ALA A 73 -9.60 -4.25 -4.80
CA ALA A 73 -8.51 -4.76 -5.65
C ALA A 73 -8.72 -6.23 -6.01
N PHE A 74 -9.14 -7.05 -5.04
CA PHE A 74 -9.39 -8.48 -5.22
C PHE A 74 -10.59 -8.71 -6.15
N ALA A 75 -11.70 -7.99 -5.94
CA ALA A 75 -12.92 -8.12 -6.74
C ALA A 75 -12.74 -7.80 -8.23
N ARG A 76 -11.73 -6.99 -8.60
CA ARG A 76 -11.42 -6.67 -10.01
C ARG A 76 -10.95 -7.88 -10.82
N THR A 77 -10.40 -8.91 -10.16
CA THR A 77 -9.77 -10.03 -10.88
C THR A 77 -10.13 -11.41 -10.31
N GLY A 78 -10.34 -11.52 -9.00
CA GLY A 78 -10.67 -12.77 -8.31
C GLY A 78 -9.61 -13.88 -8.45
N LYS A 79 -8.39 -13.52 -8.84
CA LYS A 79 -7.30 -14.46 -9.10
C LYS A 79 -6.50 -14.75 -7.82
N PRO A 80 -5.82 -15.91 -7.75
CA PRO A 80 -4.89 -16.22 -6.67
C PRO A 80 -3.78 -15.16 -6.54
N VAL A 81 -3.63 -14.62 -5.33
CA VAL A 81 -2.69 -13.55 -5.01
C VAL A 81 -1.37 -14.15 -4.53
N ARG A 82 -0.28 -13.78 -5.18
CA ARG A 82 1.09 -14.22 -4.89
C ARG A 82 1.87 -13.24 -4.02
N LEU A 83 1.48 -11.97 -4.04
CA LEU A 83 2.07 -10.92 -3.20
C LEU A 83 1.05 -9.80 -2.95
N ILE A 84 1.03 -9.31 -1.71
CA ILE A 84 0.33 -8.09 -1.30
C ILE A 84 1.38 -7.03 -0.98
N GLY A 85 1.17 -5.83 -1.50
CA GLY A 85 1.94 -4.64 -1.14
C GLY A 85 1.01 -3.54 -0.66
N VAL A 86 1.29 -2.97 0.49
CA VAL A 86 0.53 -1.86 1.07
C VAL A 86 1.45 -0.72 1.41
N GLY A 87 0.88 0.48 1.49
CA GLY A 87 1.62 1.65 1.94
C GLY A 87 0.86 2.94 1.76
N VAL A 88 1.58 4.02 2.01
CA VAL A 88 1.06 5.38 1.91
C VAL A 88 1.89 6.20 0.93
N ARG A 89 1.32 7.30 0.45
CA ARG A 89 2.02 8.35 -0.27
C ARG A 89 2.07 9.57 0.63
N PHE A 90 3.22 10.22 0.69
CA PHE A 90 3.38 11.48 1.40
C PHE A 90 3.14 12.65 0.46
N ALA A 91 2.85 13.81 1.04
CA ALA A 91 2.95 15.07 0.32
C ALA A 91 4.39 15.25 -0.18
N GLU A 92 4.53 15.79 -1.38
CA GLU A 92 5.82 16.24 -1.89
C GLU A 92 6.31 17.34 -0.94
N THR A 93 7.44 17.10 -0.29
CA THR A 93 8.21 18.18 0.30
C THR A 93 8.83 18.91 -0.87
N THR A 94 8.30 20.08 -1.23
CA THR A 94 8.94 20.95 -2.22
C THR A 94 10.40 21.13 -1.78
N PRO A 95 11.40 20.69 -2.56
CA PRO A 95 12.77 21.05 -2.24
C PRO A 95 12.88 22.55 -2.48
N GLU A 96 12.93 23.32 -1.40
CA GLU A 96 13.25 24.73 -1.47
C GLU A 96 14.68 24.85 -2.02
N SER A 97 14.78 25.39 -3.23
CA SER A 97 15.99 25.92 -3.88
C SER A 97 17.23 25.02 -3.98
N ALA A 98 17.41 24.43 -5.17
CA ALA A 98 18.74 24.27 -5.75
C ALA A 98 18.75 24.84 -7.19
N GLN A 99 18.42 26.13 -7.34
CA GLN A 99 18.89 26.89 -8.50
C GLN A 99 20.40 27.11 -8.30
N MET A 100 21.22 26.28 -8.94
CA MET A 100 22.63 26.62 -9.13
C MET A 100 22.72 27.70 -10.21
N PRO A 101 23.27 28.89 -9.93
CA PRO A 101 23.59 29.84 -10.99
C PRO A 101 24.74 29.25 -11.82
N LEU A 102 24.55 29.15 -13.14
CA LEU A 102 25.65 28.93 -14.08
C LEU A 102 26.53 30.19 -14.05
N LEU A 103 27.79 30.02 -13.66
CA LEU A 103 28.88 30.96 -13.95
C LEU A 103 29.68 30.41 -15.14
#